data_AF-A0A1V4RJ71-F1
#
_entry.id   AF-A0A1V4RJ71-F1
#
_cell.length_a   1.000
_cell.length_b   1.000
_cell.length_c   1.000
_cell.angle_alpha   90.00
_cell.angle_beta   90.00
_cell.angle_gamma   90.00
#
_symmetry.space_group_name_H-M   'P 1'
#
loop_
_entity.id
_entity.type
_entity.pdbx_description
1 polymer ?
#
loop_
_entity_poly.entity_id
_entity_poly.type
_entity_poly.pdbx_seq_one_letter_code
_entity_poly.pdbx_strand_id
1 'polypeptide(L)'
;MGSEISRRRFLRDIAEKGASLALVSQIMDIVRPFEQAEASSEVVDHKHIFVRKEAMHYVKLGRRAVRCELCPWSCTVGEGQKGLCKVRKNVAGTYYTLVYANPCAVHVDPVEKKPFFHFLPGTGAFSIATAGCNIECKFCQNWDISQVGPERLRNVYL
;
A
#
# COMPACT_ATOMS: atom_id res chain seq x y z
N MET A 1 -57.82 12.78 23.43
CA MET A 1 -57.93 11.30 23.35
C MET A 1 -56.52 10.71 23.35
N GLY A 2 -55.92 10.56 24.54
CA GLY A 2 -54.61 9.93 24.70
C GLY A 2 -54.81 8.45 25.02
N SER A 3 -54.31 7.55 24.17
CA SER A 3 -54.35 6.12 24.46
C SER A 3 -53.33 5.83 25.57
N GLU A 4 -53.80 5.34 26.72
CA GLU A 4 -52.92 4.88 27.80
C GLU A 4 -52.05 3.73 27.28
N ILE A 5 -50.74 3.96 27.21
CA ILE A 5 -49.77 2.95 26.83
C ILE A 5 -49.63 1.98 28.00
N SER A 6 -50.20 0.79 27.88
CA SER A 6 -50.02 -0.25 28.88
C SER A 6 -48.60 -0.81 28.84
N ARG A 7 -48.05 -1.19 30.00
CA ARG A 7 -46.71 -1.76 30.15
C ARG A 7 -46.45 -2.95 29.22
N ARG A 8 -47.48 -3.76 28.92
CA ARG A 8 -47.38 -4.89 27.98
C ARG A 8 -47.24 -4.43 26.53
N ARG A 9 -47.91 -3.35 26.13
CA ARG A 9 -47.79 -2.77 24.78
C ARG A 9 -46.42 -2.12 24.60
N PHE A 10 -45.94 -1.39 25.61
CA PHE A 10 -44.61 -0.79 25.60
C PHE A 10 -43.49 -1.84 25.47
N LEU A 11 -43.54 -2.92 26.23
CA LEU A 11 -42.52 -3.99 26.15
C LEU A 11 -42.56 -4.73 24.82
N ARG A 12 -43.75 -4.92 24.22
CA ARG A 12 -43.89 -5.50 22.88
C ARG A 12 -43.32 -4.59 21.80
N ASP A 13 -43.65 -3.31 21.85
CA ASP A 13 -43.12 -2.31 20.90
C ASP A 13 -41.60 -2.19 20.99
N ILE A 14 -41.01 -2.29 22.19
CA ILE A 14 -39.55 -2.34 22.38
C ILE A 14 -38.97 -3.62 21.77
N ALA A 15 -39.59 -4.78 21.99
CA ALA A 15 -39.10 -6.04 21.44
C ALA A 15 -39.18 -6.06 19.90
N GLU A 16 -40.28 -5.62 19.32
CA GLU A 16 -40.50 -5.58 17.87
C GLU A 16 -39.59 -4.54 17.18
N LYS A 17 -39.50 -3.32 17.72
CA LYS A 17 -38.63 -2.27 17.16
C LYS A 17 -37.15 -2.55 17.42
N GLY A 18 -36.81 -3.14 18.57
CA GLY A 18 -35.45 -3.56 18.91
C GLY A 18 -34.94 -4.70 18.02
N ALA A 19 -35.79 -5.69 17.72
CA ALA A 19 -35.46 -6.76 16.78
C ALA A 19 -35.25 -6.23 15.35
N SER A 20 -36.03 -5.22 14.95
CA SER A 20 -35.89 -4.55 13.65
C SER A 20 -34.55 -3.81 13.51
N LEU A 21 -34.08 -3.12 14.58
CA LEU A 21 -32.77 -2.46 14.60
C LEU A 21 -31.61 -3.46 14.54
N ALA A 22 -31.71 -4.61 15.21
CA ALA A 22 -30.70 -5.66 15.16
C ALA A 22 -30.60 -6.31 13.76
N LEU A 23 -31.73 -6.45 13.07
CA LEU A 23 -31.75 -6.97 11.70
C LEU A 23 -31.11 -5.98 10.71
N VAL A 24 -31.36 -4.68 10.90
CA VAL A 24 -30.71 -3.62 10.09
C VAL A 24 -29.20 -3.60 10.33
N SER A 25 -28.72 -3.79 11.56
CA SER A 25 -27.26 -3.85 11.80
C SER A 25 -26.63 -5.07 11.11
N GLN A 26 -27.30 -6.23 11.15
CA GLN A 26 -26.83 -7.43 10.45
C GLN A 26 -26.85 -7.27 8.93
N ILE A 27 -27.85 -6.59 8.36
CA ILE A 27 -27.90 -6.27 6.93
C ILE A 27 -26.81 -5.27 6.56
N MET A 28 -26.56 -4.24 7.39
CA MET A 28 -25.48 -3.28 7.16
C MET A 28 -24.09 -3.94 7.18
N ASP A 29 -23.88 -4.96 8.02
CA ASP A 29 -22.63 -5.73 8.02
C ASP A 29 -22.46 -6.61 6.76
N ILE A 30 -23.56 -7.00 6.11
CA ILE A 30 -23.56 -7.73 4.82
C ILE A 30 -23.37 -6.80 3.62
N VAL A 31 -23.84 -5.55 3.70
CA VAL A 31 -23.77 -4.55 2.60
C VAL A 31 -22.46 -3.75 2.62
N ARG A 32 -21.88 -3.50 3.80
CA ARG A 32 -20.60 -2.79 3.97
C ARG A 32 -19.39 -3.33 3.19
N PRO A 33 -19.23 -4.65 2.93
CA PRO A 33 -18.10 -5.14 2.13
C PRO A 33 -18.12 -4.62 0.68
N PHE A 34 -19.27 -4.13 0.21
CA PHE A 34 -19.43 -3.68 -1.18
C PHE A 34 -19.12 -2.20 -1.39
N GLU A 35 -19.43 -1.32 -0.42
CA GLU A 35 -19.15 0.12 -0.52
C GLU A 35 -17.65 0.47 -0.43
N GLN A 36 -16.85 -0.35 0.25
CA GLN A 36 -15.40 -0.10 0.38
C GLN A 36 -14.61 -0.43 -0.89
N ALA A 37 -15.25 -1.04 -1.91
CA ALA A 37 -14.60 -1.38 -3.17
C ALA A 37 -14.55 -0.22 -4.19
N GLU A 38 -15.34 0.84 -3.99
CA GLU A 38 -15.52 1.92 -4.99
C GLU A 38 -14.95 3.29 -4.59
N ALA A 39 -14.39 3.45 -3.39
CA ALA A 39 -13.68 4.67 -3.01
C ALA A 39 -12.24 4.68 -3.53
N SER A 40 -12.09 4.68 -4.86
CA SER A 40 -10.87 5.16 -5.48
C SER A 40 -10.76 6.67 -5.22
N SER A 41 -9.84 7.10 -4.36
CA SER A 41 -8.84 8.11 -4.75
C SER A 41 -8.05 8.71 -3.58
N GLU A 42 -7.11 7.98 -2.99
CA GLU A 42 -5.81 8.47 -2.48
C GLU A 42 -5.25 7.46 -1.49
N VAL A 43 -4.10 6.85 -1.81
CA VAL A 43 -3.27 6.19 -0.79
C VAL A 43 -2.41 7.29 -0.17
N VAL A 44 -3.02 8.30 0.44
CA VAL A 44 -2.29 9.29 1.20
C VAL A 44 -2.32 8.82 2.64
N ASP A 45 -1.32 8.02 3.02
CA ASP A 45 -0.96 7.95 4.42
C ASP A 45 -0.36 9.31 4.75
N HIS A 46 -1.01 10.11 5.60
CA HIS A 46 -0.55 11.45 5.95
C HIS A 46 0.85 11.48 6.61
N LYS A 47 1.49 10.32 6.81
CA LYS A 47 2.91 10.17 7.22
C LYS A 47 3.88 9.91 6.06
N HIS A 48 3.42 9.49 4.89
CA HIS A 48 4.25 9.10 3.74
C HIS A 48 3.65 9.59 2.42
N ILE A 49 4.43 10.32 1.62
CA ILE A 49 3.95 10.86 0.34
C ILE A 49 4.00 9.76 -0.72
N PHE A 50 2.89 9.04 -0.89
CA PHE A 50 2.72 8.10 -1.99
C PHE A 50 2.05 8.78 -3.18
N VAL A 51 2.86 9.32 -4.08
CA VAL A 51 2.37 9.79 -5.38
C VAL A 51 1.89 8.57 -6.18
N ARG A 52 0.61 8.53 -6.52
CA ARG A 52 0.07 7.44 -7.35
C ARG A 52 0.63 7.54 -8.76
N LYS A 53 1.63 6.72 -9.04
CA LYS A 53 2.18 6.51 -10.37
C LYS A 53 1.96 5.06 -10.77
N GLU A 54 1.24 4.86 -11.88
CA GLU A 54 1.07 3.52 -12.45
C GLU A 54 2.46 2.94 -12.79
N ALA A 55 2.67 1.68 -12.42
CA ALA A 55 3.92 0.97 -12.67
C ALA A 55 4.04 0.62 -14.15
N MET A 56 5.24 0.72 -14.68
CA MET A 56 5.54 0.25 -16.04
C MET A 56 5.83 -1.27 -16.01
N HIS A 57 5.68 -1.91 -17.18
CA HIS A 57 6.04 -3.32 -17.41
C HIS A 57 5.25 -4.32 -16.55
N TYR A 58 3.94 -4.39 -16.77
CA TYR A 58 3.08 -5.44 -16.23
C TYR A 58 1.92 -5.74 -17.19
N VAL A 59 1.37 -6.94 -17.08
CA VAL A 59 0.16 -7.36 -17.82
C VAL A 59 -0.96 -7.70 -16.85
N LYS A 60 -2.21 -7.48 -17.28
CA LYS A 60 -3.40 -7.85 -16.51
C LYS A 60 -3.77 -9.30 -16.85
N LEU A 61 -3.95 -10.14 -15.83
CA LEU A 61 -4.22 -11.58 -16.01
C LEU A 61 -5.71 -11.96 -15.82
N GLY A 62 -6.56 -11.02 -15.38
CA GLY A 62 -7.97 -11.27 -15.04
C GLY A 62 -8.19 -11.45 -13.53
N ARG A 63 -9.45 -11.41 -13.08
CA ARG A 63 -9.83 -11.41 -11.64
C ARG A 63 -9.05 -10.38 -10.80
N ARG A 64 -8.80 -9.21 -11.38
CA ARG A 64 -7.96 -8.14 -10.80
C ARG A 64 -6.54 -8.58 -10.42
N ALA A 65 -6.00 -9.65 -11.00
CA ALA A 65 -4.60 -10.04 -10.85
C ALA A 65 -3.73 -9.41 -11.95
N VAL A 66 -2.48 -9.14 -11.61
CA VAL A 66 -1.46 -8.62 -12.54
C VAL A 66 -0.22 -9.49 -12.52
N ARG A 67 0.55 -9.50 -13.60
CA ARG A 67 1.90 -10.07 -13.66
C ARG A 67 2.90 -8.97 -13.94
N CYS A 68 3.84 -8.77 -13.03
CA CYS A 68 4.94 -7.83 -13.22
C CYS A 68 5.98 -8.44 -14.16
N GLU A 69 6.46 -7.68 -15.14
CA GLU A 69 7.45 -8.13 -16.13
C GLU A 69 8.77 -7.33 -16.03
N LEU A 70 8.88 -6.40 -15.07
CA LEU A 70 10.08 -5.57 -14.97
C LEU A 70 11.35 -6.35 -14.60
N CYS A 71 11.23 -7.35 -13.72
CA CYS A 71 12.38 -8.08 -13.21
C CYS A 71 12.17 -9.59 -13.35
N PRO A 72 13.25 -10.41 -13.29
CA PRO A 72 13.18 -11.83 -13.61
C PRO A 72 12.20 -12.65 -12.77
N TRP A 73 11.84 -12.18 -11.57
CA TRP A 73 10.88 -12.85 -10.67
C TRP A 73 9.48 -13.01 -11.24
N SER A 74 9.09 -12.18 -12.22
CA SER A 74 7.80 -12.30 -12.91
C SER A 74 6.58 -12.43 -11.98
N CYS A 75 6.58 -11.68 -10.86
CA CYS A 75 5.61 -11.86 -9.78
C CYS A 75 4.16 -11.76 -10.29
N THR A 76 3.34 -12.76 -9.97
CA THR A 76 1.88 -12.67 -10.12
C THR A 76 1.30 -12.12 -8.82
N VAL A 77 0.62 -10.97 -8.91
CA VAL A 77 0.19 -10.18 -7.76
C VAL A 77 -1.32 -10.05 -7.79
N GLY A 78 -1.98 -10.59 -6.75
CA GLY A 78 -3.42 -10.46 -6.56
C GLY A 78 -3.85 -9.06 -6.11
N GLU A 79 -5.15 -8.82 -6.07
CA GLU A 79 -5.74 -7.55 -5.59
C GLU A 79 -5.23 -7.19 -4.19
N GLY A 80 -4.82 -5.93 -4.00
CA GLY A 80 -4.32 -5.42 -2.72
C GLY A 80 -2.92 -5.91 -2.32
N GLN A 81 -2.32 -6.85 -3.06
CA GLN A 81 -1.02 -7.43 -2.73
C GLN A 81 0.14 -6.63 -3.32
N LYS A 82 1.35 -6.87 -2.79
CA LYS A 82 2.60 -6.33 -3.29
C LYS A 82 3.45 -7.42 -3.95
N GLY A 83 4.30 -7.03 -4.90
CA GLY A 83 5.34 -7.91 -5.42
C GLY A 83 6.45 -8.18 -4.40
N LEU A 84 7.37 -9.09 -4.74
CA LEU A 84 8.51 -9.48 -3.88
C LEU A 84 9.35 -8.28 -3.43
N CYS A 85 9.54 -7.30 -4.31
CA CYS A 85 10.30 -6.08 -4.04
C CYS A 85 9.62 -5.12 -3.05
N LYS A 86 8.35 -5.35 -2.66
CA LYS A 86 7.57 -4.56 -1.69
C LYS A 86 7.29 -3.10 -2.09
N VAL A 87 7.70 -2.69 -3.28
CA VAL A 87 7.60 -1.30 -3.77
C VAL A 87 6.54 -1.09 -4.83
N ARG A 88 5.77 -2.13 -5.15
CA ARG A 88 4.64 -2.03 -6.07
C ARG A 88 3.45 -2.79 -5.53
N LYS A 89 2.27 -2.20 -5.69
CA LYS A 89 1.01 -2.71 -5.16
C LYS A 89 -0.03 -2.78 -6.27
N ASN A 90 -0.77 -3.87 -6.32
CA ASN A 90 -1.93 -4.00 -7.19
C ASN A 90 -3.14 -3.41 -6.49
N VAL A 91 -3.82 -2.47 -7.16
CA VAL A 91 -5.01 -1.78 -6.68
C VAL A 91 -6.04 -1.78 -7.79
N ALA A 92 -7.17 -2.43 -7.54
CA ALA A 92 -8.27 -2.62 -8.48
C ALA A 92 -7.83 -3.20 -9.85
N GLY A 93 -6.85 -4.11 -9.85
CA GLY A 93 -6.29 -4.70 -11.08
C GLY A 93 -5.35 -3.78 -11.87
N THR A 94 -4.94 -2.64 -11.30
CA THR A 94 -3.93 -1.74 -11.85
C THR A 94 -2.72 -1.72 -10.93
N TYR A 95 -1.51 -1.85 -11.49
CA TYR A 95 -0.29 -1.95 -10.70
C TYR A 95 0.34 -0.57 -10.50
N TYR A 96 0.63 -0.19 -9.26
CA TYR A 96 1.19 1.12 -8.92
C TYR A 96 2.56 0.98 -8.25
N THR A 97 3.45 1.94 -8.50
CA THR A 97 4.71 2.08 -7.76
C THR A 97 4.50 2.91 -6.49
N LEU A 98 5.14 2.49 -5.41
CA LEU A 98 5.09 3.14 -4.09
C LEU A 98 6.33 4.01 -3.82
N VAL A 99 7.27 4.03 -4.76
CA VAL A 99 8.58 4.69 -4.63
C VAL A 99 8.79 5.83 -5.61
N TYR A 100 7.74 6.25 -6.33
CA TYR A 100 7.83 7.41 -7.21
C TYR A 100 7.90 8.69 -6.38
N ALA A 101 8.93 9.53 -6.62
CA ALA A 101 9.21 10.76 -5.86
C ALA A 101 9.28 10.54 -4.34
N ASN A 102 9.73 9.36 -3.91
CA ASN A 102 9.72 8.94 -2.50
C ASN A 102 11.07 8.30 -2.08
N PRO A 103 12.21 9.02 -2.20
CA PRO A 103 13.51 8.54 -1.75
C PRO A 103 13.58 8.38 -0.22
N CYS A 104 14.34 7.38 0.22
CA CYS A 104 14.64 7.12 1.63
C CYS A 104 16.09 7.43 2.00
N ALA A 105 16.97 7.61 1.01
CA ALA A 105 18.37 7.98 1.19
C ALA A 105 18.80 8.95 0.10
N VAL A 106 19.43 10.05 0.50
CA VAL A 106 19.92 11.13 -0.37
C VAL A 106 21.22 11.66 0.24
N HIS A 107 22.36 11.37 -0.38
CA HIS A 107 23.67 11.69 0.18
C HIS A 107 24.65 12.14 -0.90
N VAL A 108 25.57 13.03 -0.53
CA VAL A 108 26.78 13.31 -1.30
C VAL A 108 27.94 12.67 -0.53
N ASP A 109 28.45 11.56 -1.05
CA ASP A 109 29.53 10.79 -0.45
C ASP A 109 30.78 10.87 -1.35
N PRO A 110 32.00 10.64 -0.82
CA PRO A 110 33.18 10.45 -1.65
C PRO A 110 33.01 9.27 -2.61
N VAL A 111 33.56 9.39 -3.83
CA VAL A 111 33.45 8.35 -4.87
C VAL A 111 34.09 7.02 -4.44
N GLU A 112 35.04 7.05 -3.52
CA GLU A 112 35.73 5.89 -2.93
C GLU A 112 34.79 4.93 -2.19
N LYS A 113 33.59 5.38 -1.79
CA LYS A 113 32.55 4.49 -1.22
C LYS A 113 31.97 3.55 -2.28
N LYS A 114 32.13 3.85 -3.57
CA LYS A 114 31.59 3.07 -4.69
C LYS A 114 32.62 2.02 -5.12
N PRO A 115 32.18 0.86 -5.66
CA PRO A 115 33.08 -0.24 -6.01
C PRO A 115 33.84 0.02 -7.33
N PHE A 116 34.57 1.13 -7.40
CA PHE A 116 35.39 1.52 -8.55
C PHE A 116 36.86 1.61 -8.14
N PHE A 117 37.75 1.05 -8.97
CA PHE A 117 39.19 1.15 -8.74
C PHE A 117 39.75 2.40 -9.44
N HIS A 118 40.39 3.28 -8.67
CA HIS A 118 41.05 4.50 -9.15
C HIS A 118 40.17 5.36 -10.08
N PHE A 119 38.90 5.54 -9.72
CA PHE A 119 37.96 6.34 -10.49
C PHE A 119 37.73 7.70 -9.82
N LEU A 120 38.22 8.77 -10.46
CA LEU A 120 38.07 10.17 -10.02
C LEU A 120 38.36 10.44 -8.53
N PRO A 121 39.57 10.13 -8.01
CA PRO A 121 39.88 10.25 -6.59
C PRO A 121 39.58 11.62 -5.99
N GLY A 122 39.02 11.65 -4.78
CA GLY A 122 38.67 12.86 -4.03
C GLY A 122 37.40 13.58 -4.51
N THR A 123 36.74 13.10 -5.57
CA THR A 123 35.49 13.69 -6.05
C THR A 123 34.28 13.21 -5.27
N GLY A 124 33.24 14.04 -5.23
CA GLY A 124 31.95 13.69 -4.64
C GLY A 124 31.03 12.96 -5.62
N ALA A 125 30.22 12.04 -5.09
CA ALA A 125 29.20 11.29 -5.81
C ALA A 125 27.83 11.50 -5.14
N PHE A 126 26.88 12.04 -5.90
CA PHE A 126 25.50 12.15 -5.47
C PHE A 126 24.81 10.78 -5.57
N SER A 127 24.25 10.32 -4.45
CA SER A 127 23.58 9.02 -4.32
C SER A 127 22.15 9.21 -3.86
N ILE A 128 21.22 8.60 -4.58
CA ILE A 128 19.80 8.58 -4.25
C ILE A 128 19.29 7.14 -4.30
N ALA A 129 18.46 6.76 -3.32
CA ALA A 129 17.83 5.45 -3.27
C ALA A 129 16.40 5.53 -2.73
N THR A 130 15.58 4.58 -3.17
CA THR A 130 14.23 4.35 -2.65
C THR A 130 14.19 3.04 -1.87
N ALA A 131 13.12 2.82 -1.11
CA ALA A 131 12.92 1.56 -0.39
C ALA A 131 12.90 0.38 -1.37
N GLY A 132 13.20 -0.82 -0.86
CA GLY A 132 13.01 -2.09 -1.55
C GLY A 132 14.07 -2.44 -2.59
N CYS A 133 14.24 -3.74 -2.81
CA CYS A 133 15.13 -4.34 -3.79
C CYS A 133 14.52 -5.66 -4.25
N ASN A 134 14.76 -6.03 -5.51
CA ASN A 134 14.34 -7.31 -6.06
C ASN A 134 15.39 -8.42 -5.81
N ILE A 135 16.37 -8.20 -4.95
CA ILE A 135 17.44 -9.16 -4.63
C ILE A 135 17.64 -9.18 -3.11
N GLU A 136 17.89 -10.36 -2.56
CA GLU A 136 18.17 -10.59 -1.14
C GLU A 136 19.66 -10.96 -0.95
N CYS A 137 20.55 -9.96 -1.10
CA CYS A 137 21.99 -10.20 -0.98
C CYS A 137 22.37 -10.58 0.46
N LYS A 138 23.14 -11.67 0.64
CA LYS A 138 23.63 -12.13 1.95
C LYS A 138 24.44 -11.08 2.72
N PHE A 139 25.16 -10.21 2.01
CA PHE A 139 26.02 -9.17 2.58
C PHE A 139 25.61 -7.78 2.09
N CYS A 140 24.30 -7.49 2.07
CA CYS A 140 23.80 -6.19 1.63
C CYS A 140 24.25 -5.08 2.60
N GLN A 141 25.02 -4.10 2.11
CA GLN A 141 25.39 -2.92 2.89
C GLN A 141 24.19 -1.99 3.16
N ASN A 142 23.14 -2.09 2.33
CA ASN A 142 21.90 -1.30 2.41
C ASN A 142 20.71 -2.17 2.87
N TRP A 143 20.95 -3.18 3.72
CA TRP A 143 19.94 -4.17 4.11
C TRP A 143 18.72 -3.53 4.79
N ASP A 144 18.95 -2.44 5.51
CA ASP A 144 17.98 -1.64 6.26
C ASP A 144 16.91 -1.00 5.36
N ILE A 145 17.28 -0.59 4.14
CA ILE A 145 16.34 0.01 3.17
C ILE A 145 15.91 -0.97 2.06
N SER A 146 16.74 -1.95 1.70
CA SER A 146 16.52 -2.82 0.54
C SER A 146 15.47 -3.91 0.76
N GLN A 147 15.19 -4.29 2.00
CA GLN A 147 14.32 -5.44 2.30
C GLN A 147 12.98 -5.05 2.93
N VAL A 148 12.68 -3.76 2.97
CA VAL A 148 11.46 -3.22 3.60
C VAL A 148 10.63 -2.43 2.59
N GLY A 149 9.34 -2.31 2.87
CA GLY A 149 8.46 -1.41 2.12
C GLY A 149 8.69 0.05 2.53
N PRO A 150 8.38 1.01 1.66
CA PRO A 150 8.56 2.44 1.92
C PRO A 150 7.77 2.94 3.15
N GLU A 151 6.69 2.27 3.53
CA GLU A 151 5.92 2.55 4.75
C GLU A 151 6.69 2.32 6.08
N ARG A 152 7.85 1.66 6.04
CA ARG A 152 8.68 1.41 7.22
C ARG A 152 9.86 2.37 7.35
N LEU A 153 10.05 3.26 6.37
CA LEU A 153 11.21 4.14 6.29
C LEU A 153 10.78 5.60 6.42
N ARG A 154 11.71 6.42 6.91
CA ARG A 154 11.58 7.87 6.79
C ARG A 154 11.97 8.25 5.37
N ASN A 155 11.00 8.71 4.60
CA ASN A 155 11.21 9.16 3.22
C ASN A 155 11.23 10.68 3.14
N VAL A 156 11.92 11.19 2.13
CA VAL A 156 12.01 12.62 1.81
C VAL A 156 11.26 12.85 0.51
N TYR A 157 10.53 13.95 0.40
CA TYR A 157 9.96 14.38 -0.87
C TYR A 157 10.99 15.19 -1.65
N LEU A 158 11.27 14.77 -2.88
CA LEU A 158 12.11 15.51 -3.84
C LEU A 158 11.31 15.84 -5.08
#